data_AF-A0A5D3D253-F1
#
_entry.id   AF-A0A5D3D253-F1
#
_cell.length_a   1.000
_cell.length_b   1.000
_cell.length_c   1.000
_cell.angle_alpha   90.00
_cell.angle_beta   90.00
_cell.angle_gamma   90.00
#
_symmetry.space_group_name_H-M   'P 1'
#
loop_
_entity.id
_entity.type
_entity.pdbx_description
1 polymer ?
#
loop_
_entity_poly.entity_id
_entity_poly.type
_entity_poly.pdbx_seq_one_letter_code
_entity_poly.pdbx_strand_id
1 'polypeptide(L)'
;MIEGSDCPVYGDEVQFNESVLLAPSFGAYGMKEIAVFEDKCALILFGRLCSTQLLGGGDVESIASKNPKELTGLLEQISGSDDLKREYEEYEEQKAKAEENSALRSLKKDYFLWQLYVIEKDIVKLNEELEAERRNRDDVMQQIDGFEHEALKKRKEQAKYLKEIGNCERRIAERSNKLDKNQPELLKLKEETSRINSKIKRTRKELDKKIEQRRKHGQYIKELQKGIQDLNAKLDDLHEKGRDSGEKLQLDDQALREYCRIKEEAGMKTAKLRDEKEVLDRQQHADIEAQKNLEENLQQLHNRENELESQEEQMRTRLRKILDSSARHKDDLADLKKDLHTMKDKHRDVRSKYENLKSRIGEIENQLRELKADRYENERDAKLSQAVETLKRLFQGVHGRMTDLCRPLQKKYNLAVTVAMGKFMDAVVVQDEHTGKECIKVHIPVPLLFGCP
;
A
#
# COMPACT_ATOMS: atom_id res chain seq x y z
N MET A 1 66.62 -56.09 -19.24
CA MET A 1 67.08 -55.88 -20.61
C MET A 1 67.33 -54.38 -20.71
N ILE A 2 68.55 -53.87 -20.56
CA ILE A 2 69.79 -54.13 -21.32
C ILE A 2 70.93 -54.15 -20.28
N GLU A 3 71.49 -55.31 -19.95
CA GLU A 3 72.75 -55.88 -20.46
C GLU A 3 73.96 -54.94 -20.34
N GLY A 4 74.88 -55.34 -19.45
CA GLY A 4 76.20 -54.76 -19.30
C GLY A 4 77.06 -55.02 -20.54
N SER A 5 77.94 -54.08 -20.82
CA SER A 5 78.95 -54.19 -21.87
C SER A 5 80.28 -53.81 -21.26
N ASP A 6 81.13 -54.81 -21.07
CA ASP A 6 82.55 -54.66 -20.79
C ASP A 6 83.19 -53.79 -21.89
N CYS A 7 83.86 -52.71 -21.50
CA CYS A 7 84.74 -51.95 -22.39
C CYS A 7 86.21 -52.31 -22.04
N PRO A 8 87.03 -52.69 -23.03
CA PRO A 8 88.43 -53.03 -22.82
C PRO A 8 89.25 -51.76 -22.62
N VAL A 9 90.13 -51.77 -21.61
CA VAL A 9 91.15 -50.73 -21.44
C VAL A 9 92.32 -51.06 -22.39
N TYR A 10 92.36 -50.39 -23.54
CA TYR A 10 93.58 -50.29 -24.35
C TYR A 10 94.42 -49.14 -23.79
N GLY A 11 95.65 -49.42 -23.37
CA GLY A 11 96.63 -48.40 -23.01
C GLY A 11 97.36 -47.93 -24.26
N ASP A 12 97.00 -46.75 -24.76
CA ASP A 12 97.73 -46.08 -25.84
C ASP A 12 98.82 -45.17 -25.23
N GLU A 13 100.08 -45.36 -25.66
CA GLU A 13 101.18 -44.42 -25.38
C GLU A 13 101.00 -43.16 -26.24
N VAL A 14 100.72 -42.03 -25.59
CA VAL A 14 100.67 -40.71 -26.24
C VAL A 14 102.05 -40.06 -26.18
N GLN A 15 102.74 -39.95 -27.32
CA GLN A 15 103.98 -39.17 -27.44
C GLN A 15 103.65 -37.69 -27.65
N PHE A 16 104.03 -36.84 -26.68
CA PHE A 16 104.02 -35.39 -26.83
C PHE A 16 105.42 -34.91 -27.25
N ASN A 17 105.51 -34.22 -28.39
CA ASN A 17 106.70 -33.48 -28.80
C ASN A 17 106.43 -31.99 -28.62
N GLU A 18 107.17 -31.35 -27.73
CA GLU A 18 107.12 -29.90 -27.53
C GLU A 18 108.15 -29.23 -28.44
N SER A 19 107.67 -28.38 -29.36
CA SER A 19 108.53 -27.54 -30.19
C SER A 19 108.25 -26.08 -29.85
N VAL A 20 109.26 -25.42 -29.28
CA VAL A 20 109.19 -24.01 -28.90
C VAL A 20 109.46 -23.15 -30.13
N LEU A 21 108.41 -22.51 -30.64
CA LEU A 21 108.52 -21.45 -31.65
C LEU A 21 108.36 -20.07 -31.00
N LEU A 22 109.37 -19.22 -31.19
CA LEU A 22 109.35 -17.81 -30.81
C LEU A 22 108.47 -16.99 -31.77
N ALA A 23 107.60 -16.17 -31.19
CA ALA A 23 106.97 -14.95 -31.72
C ALA A 23 105.71 -15.10 -32.62
N PRO A 24 104.81 -14.07 -32.61
CA PRO A 24 103.37 -14.25 -32.73
C PRO A 24 102.75 -13.68 -34.01
N SER A 25 101.72 -14.32 -34.57
CA SER A 25 100.77 -13.63 -35.46
C SER A 25 99.44 -14.37 -35.64
N PHE A 26 98.37 -13.62 -35.41
CA PHE A 26 96.96 -13.89 -35.65
C PHE A 26 96.64 -14.30 -37.10
N GLY A 27 95.73 -15.26 -37.27
CA GLY A 27 95.08 -15.57 -38.54
C GLY A 27 93.90 -16.51 -38.33
N ALA A 28 92.69 -15.96 -38.20
CA ALA A 28 91.46 -16.72 -38.05
C ALA A 28 90.88 -17.10 -39.42
N TYR A 29 90.61 -18.39 -39.64
CA TYR A 29 89.55 -18.86 -40.55
C TYR A 29 88.94 -20.15 -39.99
N GLY A 30 87.62 -20.14 -39.85
CA GLY A 30 86.85 -21.12 -39.10
C GLY A 30 86.53 -22.41 -39.84
N MET A 31 86.38 -23.48 -39.06
CA MET A 31 85.38 -24.54 -39.22
C MET A 31 85.37 -25.42 -37.96
N LYS A 32 84.16 -25.78 -37.52
CA LYS A 32 83.80 -26.92 -36.65
C LYS A 32 84.13 -26.85 -35.15
N GLU A 33 83.10 -26.45 -34.42
CA GLU A 33 82.89 -26.44 -32.97
C GLU A 33 82.71 -27.85 -32.35
N ILE A 34 83.47 -28.85 -32.81
CA ILE A 34 83.45 -30.23 -32.27
C ILE A 34 84.80 -30.64 -31.64
N ALA A 35 85.87 -29.87 -31.85
CA ALA A 35 87.18 -30.17 -31.27
C ALA A 35 87.48 -29.47 -29.92
N VAL A 36 86.56 -28.65 -29.40
CA VAL A 36 86.85 -27.82 -28.20
C VAL A 36 86.63 -28.59 -26.87
N PHE A 37 85.91 -29.72 -26.89
CA PHE A 37 85.60 -30.45 -25.65
C PHE A 37 86.69 -31.46 -25.26
N GLU A 38 87.31 -32.17 -26.21
CA GLU A 38 88.40 -33.11 -25.92
C GLU A 38 89.70 -32.40 -25.54
N ASP A 39 90.06 -31.30 -26.24
CA ASP A 39 91.27 -30.54 -25.93
C ASP A 39 91.19 -29.85 -24.55
N LYS A 40 90.01 -29.35 -24.15
CA LYS A 40 89.82 -28.80 -22.79
C LYS A 40 89.92 -29.90 -21.73
N CYS A 41 89.37 -31.09 -21.96
CA CYS A 41 89.48 -32.20 -21.01
C CYS A 41 90.93 -32.68 -20.86
N ALA A 42 91.69 -32.78 -21.95
CA ALA A 42 93.10 -33.13 -21.92
C ALA A 42 93.95 -32.05 -21.22
N LEU A 43 93.71 -30.76 -21.50
CA LEU A 43 94.39 -29.64 -20.82
C LEU A 43 94.00 -29.48 -19.35
N ILE A 44 92.76 -29.80 -18.96
CA ILE A 44 92.33 -29.79 -17.55
C ILE A 44 92.99 -30.96 -16.79
N LEU A 45 93.11 -32.14 -17.41
CA LEU A 45 93.83 -33.30 -16.84
C LEU A 45 95.35 -33.04 -16.75
N PHE A 46 95.98 -32.50 -17.80
CA PHE A 46 97.40 -32.17 -17.81
C PHE A 46 97.73 -30.96 -16.92
N GLY A 47 96.91 -29.91 -16.92
CA GLY A 47 97.07 -28.73 -16.06
C GLY A 47 96.86 -29.03 -14.57
N ARG A 48 95.96 -29.98 -14.24
CA ARG A 48 95.82 -30.55 -12.88
C ARG A 48 97.01 -31.41 -12.48
N LEU A 49 97.60 -32.18 -13.39
CA LEU A 49 98.84 -32.91 -13.13
C LEU A 49 100.05 -31.97 -12.96
N CYS A 50 100.19 -30.93 -13.79
CA CYS A 50 101.31 -30.00 -13.70
C CYS A 50 101.27 -29.14 -12.43
N SER A 51 100.09 -28.73 -11.95
CA SER A 51 99.99 -27.97 -10.68
C SER A 51 100.22 -28.84 -9.44
N THR A 52 100.04 -30.16 -9.53
CA THR A 52 100.33 -31.09 -8.44
C THR A 52 101.80 -31.57 -8.44
N GLN A 53 102.54 -31.41 -9.53
CA GLN A 53 103.93 -31.88 -9.67
C GLN A 53 105.02 -30.82 -9.52
N LEU A 54 104.69 -29.55 -9.35
CA LEU A 54 105.67 -28.49 -9.03
C LEU A 54 105.40 -27.91 -7.64
N LEU A 55 105.84 -28.62 -6.60
CA LEU A 55 106.07 -28.04 -5.27
C LEU A 55 107.57 -27.69 -5.18
N GLY A 56 107.91 -26.47 -5.57
CA GLY A 56 109.22 -25.90 -5.23
C GLY A 56 109.26 -25.60 -3.72
N GLY A 57 110.44 -25.64 -3.08
CA GLY A 57 110.58 -25.47 -1.63
C GLY A 57 110.02 -24.16 -1.02
N GLY A 58 109.52 -23.21 -1.83
CA GLY A 58 108.79 -22.02 -1.38
C GLY A 58 107.26 -22.17 -1.32
N ASP A 59 106.67 -23.19 -1.97
CA ASP A 59 105.21 -23.38 -2.00
C ASP A 59 104.68 -24.06 -0.72
N VAL A 60 105.54 -24.78 0.00
CA VAL A 60 105.17 -25.48 1.26
C VAL A 60 104.95 -24.48 2.41
N GLU A 61 105.74 -23.39 2.48
CA GLU A 61 105.52 -22.30 3.45
C GLU A 61 104.27 -21.47 3.09
N SER A 62 104.00 -21.27 1.79
CA SER A 62 102.77 -20.61 1.31
C SER A 62 101.52 -21.38 1.72
N ILE A 63 101.50 -22.71 1.63
CA ILE A 63 100.36 -23.55 2.06
C ILE A 63 100.22 -23.58 3.59
N ALA A 64 101.32 -23.63 4.34
CA ALA A 64 101.31 -23.66 5.81
C ALA A 64 100.86 -22.32 6.46
N SER A 65 100.99 -21.20 5.74
CA SER A 65 100.59 -19.86 6.19
C SER A 65 99.13 -19.49 5.87
N LYS A 66 98.42 -20.33 5.10
CA LYS A 66 97.02 -20.10 4.70
C LYS A 66 96.06 -20.33 5.86
N ASN A 67 95.06 -19.47 5.94
CA ASN A 67 94.00 -19.60 6.95
C ASN A 67 93.05 -20.76 6.60
N PRO A 68 92.27 -21.31 7.56
CA PRO A 68 91.39 -22.46 7.32
C PRO A 68 90.42 -22.27 6.13
N LYS A 69 89.92 -21.05 5.91
CA LYS A 69 89.06 -20.72 4.76
C LYS A 69 89.81 -20.77 3.42
N GLU A 70 91.07 -20.37 3.41
CA GLU A 70 91.93 -20.37 2.23
C GLU A 70 92.40 -21.79 1.88
N LEU A 71 92.62 -22.64 2.89
CA LEU A 71 92.86 -24.07 2.72
C LEU A 71 91.62 -24.79 2.15
N THR A 72 90.42 -24.45 2.63
CA THR A 72 89.17 -24.98 2.04
C THR A 72 88.99 -24.54 0.60
N GLY A 73 89.23 -23.26 0.27
CA GLY A 73 89.17 -22.77 -1.11
C GLY A 73 90.18 -23.46 -2.04
N LEU A 74 91.40 -23.72 -1.56
CA LEU A 74 92.42 -24.43 -2.35
C LEU A 74 92.02 -25.89 -2.61
N LEU A 75 91.40 -26.55 -1.64
CA LEU A 75 90.84 -27.90 -1.80
C LEU A 75 89.69 -27.92 -2.81
N GLU A 76 88.79 -26.93 -2.76
CA GLU A 76 87.67 -26.75 -3.70
C GLU A 76 88.16 -26.46 -5.13
N GLN A 77 89.27 -25.74 -5.28
CA GLN A 77 89.89 -25.45 -6.58
C GLN A 77 90.58 -26.69 -7.17
N ILE A 78 91.26 -27.50 -6.36
CA ILE A 78 91.88 -28.76 -6.81
C ILE A 78 90.81 -29.77 -7.24
N SER A 79 89.72 -29.91 -6.47
CA SER A 79 88.61 -30.82 -6.80
C SER A 79 87.78 -30.32 -7.99
N GLY A 80 87.82 -29.02 -8.30
CA GLY A 80 86.99 -28.35 -9.32
C GLY A 80 85.54 -28.18 -8.87
N SER A 81 85.24 -28.37 -7.59
CA SER A 81 83.93 -28.06 -7.02
C SER A 81 83.70 -26.55 -6.94
N ASP A 82 84.76 -25.74 -6.93
CA ASP A 82 84.68 -24.27 -6.97
C ASP A 82 83.98 -23.77 -8.24
N ASP A 83 84.24 -24.39 -9.40
CA ASP A 83 83.62 -24.04 -10.69
C ASP A 83 82.09 -24.31 -10.70
N LEU A 84 81.62 -25.30 -9.94
CA LEU A 84 80.21 -25.72 -9.88
C LEU A 84 79.41 -25.03 -8.77
N LYS A 85 80.09 -24.40 -7.80
CA LYS A 85 79.47 -23.74 -6.65
C LYS A 85 78.51 -22.62 -7.09
N ARG A 86 78.94 -21.79 -8.05
CA ARG A 86 78.11 -20.71 -8.59
C ARG A 86 76.85 -21.24 -9.25
N GLU A 87 76.95 -22.30 -10.07
CA GLU A 87 75.78 -22.91 -10.70
C GLU A 87 74.84 -23.55 -9.68
N TYR A 88 75.38 -24.19 -8.63
CA TYR A 88 74.58 -24.75 -7.54
C TYR A 88 73.82 -23.67 -6.77
N GLU A 89 74.49 -22.58 -6.37
CA GLU A 89 73.86 -21.42 -5.71
C GLU A 89 72.79 -20.79 -6.62
N GLU A 90 73.04 -20.66 -7.92
CA GLU A 90 72.05 -20.19 -8.91
C GLU A 90 70.84 -21.12 -9.02
N TYR A 91 71.04 -22.45 -9.07
CA TYR A 91 69.96 -23.43 -9.12
C TYR A 91 69.17 -23.51 -7.81
N GLU A 92 69.83 -23.36 -6.66
CA GLU A 92 69.17 -23.29 -5.36
C GLU A 92 68.26 -22.05 -5.29
N GLU A 93 68.74 -20.89 -5.73
CA GLU A 93 67.92 -19.69 -5.84
C GLU A 93 66.75 -19.86 -6.82
N GLN A 94 67.00 -20.47 -7.98
CA GLN A 94 65.94 -20.72 -8.97
C GLN A 94 64.87 -21.66 -8.41
N LYS A 95 65.27 -22.70 -7.68
CA LYS A 95 64.35 -23.62 -6.99
C LYS A 95 63.55 -22.91 -5.92
N ALA A 96 64.19 -22.11 -5.06
CA ALA A 96 63.50 -21.34 -4.03
C ALA A 96 62.49 -20.36 -4.63
N LYS A 97 62.87 -19.64 -5.70
CA LYS A 97 61.96 -18.74 -6.45
C LYS A 97 60.82 -19.53 -7.12
N ALA A 98 61.08 -20.73 -7.63
CA ALA A 98 60.04 -21.57 -8.23
C ALA A 98 59.04 -22.09 -7.17
N GLU A 99 59.53 -22.50 -6.00
CA GLU A 99 58.72 -22.94 -4.87
C GLU A 99 57.87 -21.77 -4.33
N GLU A 100 58.45 -20.59 -4.13
CA GLU A 100 57.73 -19.38 -3.72
C GLU A 100 56.65 -18.99 -4.74
N ASN A 101 56.98 -19.00 -6.04
CA ASN A 101 56.02 -18.74 -7.10
C ASN A 101 54.89 -19.78 -7.13
N SER A 102 55.19 -21.05 -6.84
CA SER A 102 54.18 -22.10 -6.77
C SER A 102 53.22 -21.89 -5.58
N ALA A 103 53.75 -21.51 -4.41
CA ALA A 103 52.96 -21.18 -3.23
C ALA A 103 52.09 -19.94 -3.46
N LEU A 104 52.63 -18.89 -4.09
CA LEU A 104 51.89 -17.69 -4.45
C LEU A 104 50.76 -17.98 -5.45
N ARG A 105 51.00 -18.87 -6.43
CA ARG A 105 49.96 -19.33 -7.36
C ARG A 105 48.84 -20.09 -6.65
N SER A 106 49.18 -20.97 -5.69
CA SER A 106 48.18 -21.69 -4.89
C SER A 106 47.34 -20.72 -4.07
N LEU A 107 47.98 -19.78 -3.36
CA LEU A 107 47.28 -18.80 -2.53
C LEU A 107 46.36 -17.88 -3.36
N LYS A 108 46.82 -17.45 -4.54
CA LYS A 108 45.98 -16.70 -5.49
C LYS A 108 44.76 -17.51 -5.93
N LYS A 109 44.94 -18.80 -6.22
CA LYS A 109 43.83 -19.69 -6.59
C LYS A 109 42.81 -19.78 -5.46
N ASP A 110 43.26 -19.98 -4.22
CA ASP A 110 42.36 -20.08 -3.06
C ASP A 110 41.64 -18.75 -2.79
N TYR A 111 42.33 -17.62 -2.97
CA TYR A 111 41.73 -16.29 -2.89
C TYR A 111 40.60 -16.10 -3.91
N PHE A 112 40.85 -16.42 -5.19
CA PHE A 112 39.82 -16.32 -6.22
C PHE A 112 38.68 -17.31 -5.99
N LEU A 113 38.96 -18.52 -5.52
CA LEU A 113 37.93 -19.50 -5.19
C LEU A 113 37.04 -19.00 -4.04
N TRP A 114 37.62 -18.41 -3.01
CA TRP A 114 36.87 -17.78 -1.93
C TRP A 114 36.00 -16.62 -2.43
N GLN A 115 36.53 -15.75 -3.29
CA GLN A 115 35.75 -14.67 -3.90
C GLN A 115 34.55 -15.20 -4.70
N LEU A 116 34.77 -16.23 -5.52
CA LEU A 116 33.70 -16.89 -6.28
C LEU A 116 32.64 -17.51 -5.36
N TYR A 117 33.07 -18.17 -4.28
CA TYR A 117 32.16 -18.75 -3.29
C TYR A 117 31.26 -17.70 -2.62
N VAL A 118 31.83 -16.54 -2.26
CA VAL A 118 31.05 -15.44 -1.66
C VAL A 118 30.03 -14.91 -2.67
N ILE A 119 30.45 -14.69 -3.93
CA ILE A 119 29.55 -14.24 -5.00
C ILE A 119 28.42 -15.24 -5.23
N GLU A 120 28.73 -16.53 -5.30
CA GLU A 120 27.73 -17.60 -5.47
C GLU A 120 26.73 -17.60 -4.31
N LYS A 121 27.21 -17.49 -3.07
CA LYS A 121 26.34 -17.41 -1.89
C LYS A 121 25.41 -16.19 -1.94
N ASP A 122 25.90 -15.05 -2.38
CA ASP A 122 25.09 -13.84 -2.50
C ASP A 122 24.10 -13.92 -3.67
N ILE A 123 24.47 -14.57 -4.79
CA ILE A 123 23.53 -14.89 -5.88
C ILE A 123 22.37 -15.76 -5.38
N VAL A 124 22.66 -16.79 -4.58
CA VAL A 124 21.62 -17.67 -4.01
C VAL A 124 20.67 -16.88 -3.13
N LYS A 125 21.19 -16.08 -2.19
CA LYS A 125 20.34 -15.24 -1.32
C LYS A 125 19.49 -14.26 -2.11
N LEU A 126 20.08 -13.57 -3.09
CA LEU A 126 19.36 -12.61 -3.92
C LEU A 126 18.26 -13.29 -4.74
N ASN A 127 18.49 -14.52 -5.21
CA ASN A 127 17.47 -15.29 -5.90
C ASN A 127 16.34 -15.73 -4.96
N GLU A 128 16.65 -16.13 -3.72
CA GLU A 128 15.63 -16.45 -2.71
C GLU A 128 14.76 -15.23 -2.36
N GLU A 129 15.39 -14.06 -2.17
CA GLU A 129 14.69 -12.79 -1.95
C GLU A 129 13.83 -12.40 -3.17
N LEU A 130 14.36 -12.56 -4.39
CA LEU A 130 13.62 -12.29 -5.62
C LEU A 130 12.39 -13.19 -5.76
N GLU A 131 12.51 -14.48 -5.47
CA GLU A 131 11.40 -15.43 -5.54
C GLU A 131 10.37 -15.19 -4.42
N ALA A 132 10.78 -14.71 -3.25
CA ALA A 132 9.85 -14.27 -2.21
C ALA A 132 9.05 -13.03 -2.66
N GLU A 133 9.71 -12.02 -3.23
CA GLU A 133 9.04 -10.83 -3.77
C GLU A 133 8.13 -11.16 -4.96
N ARG A 134 8.49 -12.13 -5.80
CA ARG A 134 7.61 -12.62 -6.87
C ARG A 134 6.32 -13.22 -6.32
N ARG A 135 6.41 -14.05 -5.27
CA ARG A 135 5.22 -14.60 -4.61
C ARG A 135 4.36 -13.51 -3.98
N ASN A 136 4.97 -12.55 -3.29
CA ASN A 136 4.26 -11.40 -2.72
C ASN A 136 3.50 -10.61 -3.80
N ARG A 137 4.15 -10.37 -4.95
CA ARG A 137 3.51 -9.71 -6.10
C ARG A 137 2.33 -10.52 -6.65
N ASP A 138 2.50 -11.82 -6.81
CA ASP A 138 1.45 -12.69 -7.35
C ASP A 138 0.24 -12.77 -6.40
N ASP A 139 0.46 -12.79 -5.08
CA ASP A 139 -0.60 -12.71 -4.07
C ASP A 139 -1.36 -11.37 -4.15
N VAL A 140 -0.64 -10.26 -4.33
CA VAL A 140 -1.26 -8.93 -4.52
C VAL A 140 -2.03 -8.87 -5.83
N MET A 141 -1.52 -9.47 -6.93
CA MET A 141 -2.25 -9.56 -8.20
C MET A 141 -3.56 -10.34 -8.04
N GLN A 142 -3.55 -11.48 -7.34
CA GLN A 142 -4.78 -12.25 -7.08
C GLN A 142 -5.80 -11.45 -6.26
N GLN A 143 -5.35 -10.66 -5.29
CA GLN A 143 -6.24 -9.76 -4.54
C GLN A 143 -6.85 -8.68 -5.45
N ILE A 144 -6.05 -8.08 -6.33
CA ILE A 144 -6.52 -7.09 -7.31
C ILE A 144 -7.58 -7.72 -8.23
N ASP A 145 -7.34 -8.91 -8.78
CA ASP A 145 -8.30 -9.62 -9.62
C ASP A 145 -9.62 -9.90 -8.88
N GLY A 146 -9.53 -10.27 -7.60
CA GLY A 146 -10.68 -10.41 -6.71
C GLY A 146 -11.50 -9.13 -6.57
N PHE A 147 -10.83 -8.00 -6.31
CA PHE A 147 -11.48 -6.70 -6.22
C PHE A 147 -12.07 -6.23 -7.56
N GLU A 148 -11.40 -6.48 -8.68
CA GLU A 148 -11.93 -6.16 -10.01
C GLU A 148 -13.20 -6.96 -10.33
N HIS A 149 -13.23 -8.25 -9.99
CA HIS A 149 -14.41 -9.08 -10.13
C HIS A 149 -15.57 -8.61 -9.26
N GLU A 150 -15.32 -8.20 -8.02
CA GLU A 150 -16.36 -7.64 -7.15
C GLU A 150 -16.87 -6.30 -7.68
N ALA A 151 -15.97 -5.40 -8.10
CA ALA A 151 -16.32 -4.13 -8.72
C ALA A 151 -17.18 -4.33 -9.99
N LEU A 152 -16.88 -5.34 -10.81
CA LEU A 152 -17.67 -5.68 -11.98
C LEU A 152 -19.07 -6.18 -11.60
N LYS A 153 -19.20 -7.02 -10.57
CA LYS A 153 -20.51 -7.46 -10.05
C LYS A 153 -21.34 -6.26 -9.57
N LYS A 154 -20.74 -5.35 -8.80
CA LYS A 154 -21.40 -4.14 -8.31
C LYS A 154 -21.81 -3.19 -9.43
N ARG A 155 -20.99 -3.02 -10.48
CA ARG A 155 -21.38 -2.27 -11.68
C ARG A 155 -22.58 -2.88 -12.39
N LYS A 156 -22.65 -4.21 -12.50
CA LYS A 156 -23.81 -4.90 -13.11
C LYS A 156 -25.08 -4.69 -12.28
N GLU A 157 -24.99 -4.74 -10.95
CA GLU A 157 -26.10 -4.43 -10.04
C GLU A 157 -26.56 -2.98 -10.18
N GLN A 158 -25.62 -2.03 -10.18
CA GLN A 158 -25.90 -0.60 -10.39
C GLN A 158 -26.64 -0.35 -11.71
N ALA A 159 -26.23 -1.00 -12.80
CA ALA A 159 -26.90 -0.88 -14.09
C ALA A 159 -28.36 -1.39 -14.07
N LYS A 160 -28.65 -2.44 -13.29
CA LYS A 160 -30.04 -2.92 -13.09
C LYS A 160 -30.87 -1.88 -12.35
N TYR A 161 -30.35 -1.34 -11.25
CA TYR A 161 -31.05 -0.30 -10.49
C TYR A 161 -31.30 0.96 -11.30
N LEU A 162 -30.33 1.41 -12.12
CA LEU A 162 -30.54 2.54 -13.03
C LEU A 162 -31.67 2.29 -14.03
N LYS A 163 -31.77 1.06 -14.56
CA LYS A 163 -32.87 0.68 -15.46
C LYS A 163 -34.22 0.69 -14.75
N GLU A 164 -34.26 0.21 -13.50
CA GLU A 164 -35.47 0.24 -12.67
C GLU A 164 -35.90 1.67 -12.32
N ILE A 165 -34.95 2.54 -11.96
CA ILE A 165 -35.18 3.96 -11.72
C ILE A 165 -35.78 4.61 -12.97
N GLY A 166 -35.16 4.43 -14.15
CA GLY A 166 -35.70 4.99 -15.40
C GLY A 166 -37.10 4.47 -15.76
N ASN A 167 -37.44 3.22 -15.40
CA ASN A 167 -38.80 2.71 -15.55
C ASN A 167 -39.78 3.36 -14.57
N CYS A 168 -39.39 3.58 -13.32
CA CYS A 168 -40.20 4.30 -12.33
C CYS A 168 -40.43 5.75 -12.75
N GLU A 169 -39.40 6.46 -13.20
CA GLU A 169 -39.49 7.83 -13.70
C GLU A 169 -40.46 7.93 -14.89
N ARG A 170 -40.39 6.98 -15.84
CA ARG A 170 -41.35 6.93 -16.95
C ARG A 170 -42.79 6.76 -16.47
N ARG A 171 -43.03 5.86 -15.51
CA ARG A 171 -44.37 5.66 -14.91
C ARG A 171 -44.86 6.90 -14.15
N ILE A 172 -43.96 7.62 -13.49
CA ILE A 172 -44.28 8.89 -12.83
C ILE A 172 -44.68 9.94 -13.88
N ALA A 173 -43.92 10.09 -14.95
CA ALA A 173 -44.23 11.01 -16.04
C ALA A 173 -45.57 10.69 -16.71
N GLU A 174 -45.85 9.41 -16.99
CA GLU A 174 -47.14 8.97 -17.54
C GLU A 174 -48.31 9.29 -16.60
N ARG A 175 -48.15 9.10 -15.29
CA ARG A 175 -49.18 9.45 -14.29
C ARG A 175 -49.36 10.96 -14.18
N SER A 176 -48.27 11.73 -14.20
CA SER A 176 -48.32 13.20 -14.21
C SER A 176 -49.11 13.69 -15.43
N ASN A 177 -48.77 13.21 -16.62
CA ASN A 177 -49.47 13.59 -17.85
C ASN A 177 -50.96 13.24 -17.82
N LYS A 178 -51.36 12.11 -17.21
CA LYS A 178 -52.78 11.77 -17.01
C LYS A 178 -53.45 12.72 -16.03
N LEU A 179 -52.75 13.10 -14.96
CA LEU A 179 -53.26 14.04 -13.97
C LEU A 179 -53.49 15.43 -14.60
N ASP A 180 -52.54 15.90 -15.40
CA ASP A 180 -52.62 17.17 -16.11
C ASP A 180 -53.79 17.18 -17.13
N LYS A 181 -54.01 16.06 -17.84
CA LYS A 181 -55.15 15.89 -18.74
C LYS A 181 -56.51 15.95 -18.03
N ASN A 182 -56.59 15.41 -16.82
CA ASN A 182 -57.84 15.37 -16.04
C ASN A 182 -58.08 16.65 -15.24
N GLN A 183 -57.06 17.47 -15.03
CA GLN A 183 -57.13 18.74 -14.31
C GLN A 183 -58.20 19.72 -14.84
N PRO A 184 -58.36 19.94 -16.16
CA PRO A 184 -59.43 20.80 -16.67
C PRO A 184 -60.85 20.24 -16.44
N GLU A 185 -61.06 18.92 -16.53
CA GLU A 185 -62.36 18.32 -16.20
C GLU A 185 -62.69 18.46 -14.71
N LEU A 186 -61.69 18.26 -13.85
CA LEU A 186 -61.83 18.48 -12.41
C LEU A 186 -62.24 19.93 -12.08
N LEU A 187 -61.65 20.91 -12.78
CA LEU A 187 -62.00 22.32 -12.61
C LEU A 187 -63.45 22.60 -13.05
N LYS A 188 -63.88 22.06 -14.21
CA LYS A 188 -65.28 22.18 -14.67
C LYS A 188 -66.26 21.61 -13.66
N LEU A 189 -66.02 20.38 -13.18
CA LEU A 189 -66.86 19.73 -12.17
C LEU A 189 -66.88 20.50 -10.85
N LYS A 190 -65.75 21.07 -10.42
CA LYS A 190 -65.68 21.93 -9.21
C LYS A 190 -66.52 23.19 -9.36
N GLU A 191 -66.46 23.86 -10.51
CA GLU A 191 -67.29 25.04 -10.77
C GLU A 191 -68.78 24.69 -10.79
N GLU A 192 -69.16 23.60 -11.45
CA GLU A 192 -70.54 23.11 -11.47
C GLU A 192 -71.04 22.78 -10.06
N THR A 193 -70.22 22.10 -9.27
CA THR A 193 -70.50 21.82 -7.85
C THR A 193 -70.71 23.11 -7.07
N SER A 194 -69.88 24.13 -7.28
CA SER A 194 -70.03 25.45 -6.64
C SER A 194 -71.33 26.15 -7.05
N ARG A 195 -71.71 26.09 -8.33
CA ARG A 195 -72.97 26.64 -8.84
C ARG A 195 -74.18 25.92 -8.25
N ILE A 196 -74.18 24.59 -8.24
CA ILE A 196 -75.26 23.76 -7.69
C ILE A 196 -75.39 24.02 -6.19
N ASN A 197 -74.28 24.04 -5.44
CA ASN A 197 -74.29 24.36 -4.01
C ASN A 197 -74.87 25.74 -3.72
N SER A 198 -74.54 26.74 -4.53
CA SER A 198 -75.10 28.08 -4.42
C SER A 198 -76.61 28.09 -4.69
N LYS A 199 -77.08 27.29 -5.66
CA LYS A 199 -78.51 27.13 -5.97
C LYS A 199 -79.24 26.44 -4.83
N ILE A 200 -78.73 25.31 -4.33
CA ILE A 200 -79.25 24.59 -3.16
C ILE A 200 -79.38 25.54 -1.96
N LYS A 201 -78.36 26.37 -1.69
CA LYS A 201 -78.40 27.35 -0.60
C LYS A 201 -79.51 28.40 -0.78
N ARG A 202 -79.77 28.86 -2.01
CA ARG A 202 -80.87 29.79 -2.31
C ARG A 202 -82.23 29.11 -2.14
N THR A 203 -82.40 27.91 -2.72
CA THR A 203 -83.64 27.14 -2.62
C THR A 203 -83.96 26.75 -1.18
N ARG A 204 -82.96 26.36 -0.38
CA ARG A 204 -83.14 26.12 1.07
C ARG A 204 -83.68 27.36 1.80
N LYS A 205 -83.10 28.54 1.56
CA LYS A 205 -83.59 29.79 2.15
C LYS A 205 -85.02 30.13 1.73
N GLU A 206 -85.41 29.83 0.49
CA GLU A 206 -86.78 30.01 0.03
C GLU A 206 -87.74 29.00 0.67
N LEU A 207 -87.31 27.75 0.79
CA LEU A 207 -88.05 26.70 1.48
C LEU A 207 -88.30 27.08 2.95
N ASP A 208 -87.27 27.56 3.66
CA ASP A 208 -87.40 28.01 5.06
C ASP A 208 -88.44 29.13 5.20
N LYS A 209 -88.46 30.09 4.26
CA LYS A 209 -89.49 31.16 4.22
C LYS A 209 -90.88 30.58 3.99
N LYS A 210 -91.03 29.58 3.11
CA LYS A 210 -92.32 28.93 2.83
C LYS A 210 -92.81 28.08 3.99
N ILE A 211 -91.90 27.39 4.68
CA ILE A 211 -92.21 26.68 5.93
C ILE A 211 -92.72 27.67 6.98
N GLU A 212 -92.05 28.82 7.15
CA GLU A 212 -92.49 29.85 8.11
C GLU A 212 -93.83 30.49 7.72
N GLN A 213 -94.09 30.73 6.42
CA GLN A 213 -95.41 31.16 5.95
C GLN A 213 -96.48 30.12 6.25
N ARG A 214 -96.21 28.83 5.95
CA ARG A 214 -97.13 27.73 6.24
C ARG A 214 -97.41 27.62 7.73
N ARG A 215 -96.39 27.85 8.59
CA ARG A 215 -96.54 27.87 10.06
C ARG A 215 -97.52 28.97 10.49
N LYS A 216 -97.38 30.19 9.96
CA LYS A 216 -98.29 31.31 10.23
C LYS A 216 -99.71 31.05 9.73
N HIS A 217 -99.85 30.54 8.51
CA HIS A 217 -101.16 30.15 7.97
C HIS A 217 -101.80 29.04 8.81
N GLY A 218 -101.01 28.07 9.29
CA GLY A 218 -101.49 27.03 10.21
C GLY A 218 -101.99 27.58 11.54
N GLN A 219 -101.34 28.62 12.09
CA GLN A 219 -101.83 29.32 13.28
C GLN A 219 -103.16 30.03 13.00
N TYR A 220 -103.25 30.73 11.87
CA TYR A 220 -104.48 31.42 11.45
C TYR A 220 -105.65 30.44 11.20
N ILE A 221 -105.39 29.28 10.59
CA ILE A 221 -106.39 28.23 10.41
C ILE A 221 -106.88 27.71 11.77
N LYS A 222 -106.00 27.52 12.76
CA LYS A 222 -106.41 27.12 14.11
C LYS A 222 -107.31 28.16 14.78
N GLU A 223 -107.02 29.45 14.60
CA GLU A 223 -107.86 30.54 15.10
C GLU A 223 -109.24 30.54 14.43
N LEU A 224 -109.29 30.38 13.11
CA LEU A 224 -110.54 30.25 12.35
C LEU A 224 -111.34 29.00 12.77
N GLN A 225 -110.68 27.86 12.94
CA GLN A 225 -111.31 26.63 13.42
C GLN A 225 -111.90 26.80 14.82
N LYS A 226 -111.20 27.51 15.71
CA LYS A 226 -111.72 27.86 17.03
C LYS A 226 -112.95 28.77 16.92
N GLY A 227 -112.91 29.77 16.03
CA GLY A 227 -114.07 30.62 15.75
C GLY A 227 -115.27 29.85 15.16
N ILE A 228 -115.03 28.86 14.30
CA ILE A 228 -116.06 27.96 13.79
C ILE A 228 -116.60 27.06 14.90
N GLN A 229 -115.76 26.54 15.79
CA GLN A 229 -116.20 25.76 16.95
C GLN A 229 -117.05 26.60 17.90
N ASP A 230 -116.66 27.85 18.16
CA ASP A 230 -117.45 28.78 18.99
C ASP A 230 -118.80 29.12 18.33
N LEU A 231 -118.85 29.23 17.00
CA LEU A 231 -120.09 29.42 16.23
C LEU A 231 -120.95 28.16 16.18
N ASN A 232 -120.34 26.99 16.05
CA ASN A 232 -121.03 25.70 16.09
C ASN A 232 -121.57 25.43 17.49
N ALA A 233 -120.85 25.74 18.57
CA ALA A 233 -121.37 25.65 19.93
C ALA A 233 -122.61 26.57 20.12
N LYS A 234 -122.59 27.77 19.53
CA LYS A 234 -123.77 28.67 19.48
C LYS A 234 -124.90 28.13 18.61
N LEU A 235 -124.59 27.35 17.58
CA LEU A 235 -125.57 26.67 16.73
C LEU A 235 -126.13 25.42 17.41
N ASP A 236 -125.34 24.70 18.19
CA ASP A 236 -125.74 23.53 18.98
C ASP A 236 -126.66 23.95 20.14
N ASP A 237 -126.40 25.08 20.79
CA ASP A 237 -127.35 25.75 21.71
C ASP A 237 -128.71 26.07 21.03
N LEU A 238 -128.71 26.32 19.71
CA LEU A 238 -129.93 26.55 18.92
C LEU A 238 -130.58 25.24 18.44
N HIS A 239 -129.78 24.19 18.20
CA HIS A 239 -130.23 22.87 17.78
C HIS A 239 -130.73 21.99 18.93
N GLU A 240 -130.43 22.34 20.19
CA GLU A 240 -131.05 21.74 21.40
C GLU A 240 -132.56 22.04 21.54
N LYS A 241 -133.16 22.72 20.54
CA LYS A 241 -134.62 22.90 20.35
C LYS A 241 -135.25 22.09 19.20
N GLY A 242 -134.54 21.11 18.62
CA GLY A 242 -135.07 20.27 17.54
C GLY A 242 -134.94 18.78 17.86
N ARG A 243 -136.04 18.16 18.27
CA ARG A 243 -136.11 16.78 18.73
C ARG A 243 -135.91 15.72 17.63
N ASP A 244 -135.29 14.62 18.07
CA ASP A 244 -135.61 13.21 17.83
C ASP A 244 -135.53 12.54 16.44
N SER A 245 -134.64 11.54 16.42
CA SER A 245 -134.87 10.09 16.15
C SER A 245 -134.74 9.53 14.74
N GLY A 246 -134.12 8.36 14.65
CA GLY A 246 -134.09 7.51 13.45
C GLY A 246 -133.17 6.29 13.59
N GLU A 247 -133.74 5.16 14.02
CA GLU A 247 -133.14 3.82 14.02
C GLU A 247 -133.49 3.07 12.71
N LYS A 248 -132.62 2.16 12.26
CA LYS A 248 -132.56 1.46 10.94
C LYS A 248 -133.64 0.38 10.73
N LEU A 249 -134.10 0.19 9.47
CA LEU A 249 -134.57 -1.13 8.96
C LEU A 249 -134.53 -1.31 7.42
N GLN A 250 -134.71 -2.56 7.01
CA GLN A 250 -134.46 -3.26 5.72
C GLN A 250 -135.06 -2.65 4.43
N LEU A 251 -134.45 -2.98 3.27
CA LEU A 251 -134.59 -2.15 2.05
C LEU A 251 -135.62 -2.62 0.98
N ASP A 252 -136.72 -1.86 0.84
CA ASP A 252 -137.66 -1.68 -0.30
C ASP A 252 -137.01 -0.83 -1.45
N ASP A 253 -137.58 -0.70 -2.67
CA ASP A 253 -137.17 0.28 -3.71
C ASP A 253 -137.02 1.72 -3.19
N GLN A 254 -137.83 2.10 -2.20
CA GLN A 254 -137.67 3.35 -1.46
C GLN A 254 -136.39 3.38 -0.62
N ALA A 255 -135.97 2.23 -0.14
CA ALA A 255 -134.80 2.06 0.68
C ALA A 255 -133.54 1.71 -0.15
N LEU A 256 -133.67 1.23 -1.38
CA LEU A 256 -132.59 1.25 -2.37
C LEU A 256 -132.23 2.69 -2.76
N ARG A 257 -133.24 3.57 -2.88
CA ARG A 257 -133.03 5.03 -2.99
C ARG A 257 -132.40 5.59 -1.72
N GLU A 258 -132.82 5.15 -0.54
CA GLU A 258 -132.18 5.51 0.73
C GLU A 258 -130.74 5.00 0.83
N TYR A 259 -130.42 3.80 0.35
CA TYR A 259 -129.07 3.25 0.27
C TYR A 259 -128.22 4.01 -0.74
N CYS A 260 -128.76 4.37 -1.91
CA CYS A 260 -128.06 5.21 -2.88
C CYS A 260 -127.79 6.61 -2.30
N ARG A 261 -128.77 7.19 -1.61
CA ARG A 261 -128.63 8.46 -0.88
C ARG A 261 -127.59 8.35 0.22
N ILE A 262 -127.62 7.29 1.05
CA ILE A 262 -126.64 7.04 2.12
C ILE A 262 -125.26 6.72 1.54
N LYS A 263 -125.17 6.05 0.39
CA LYS A 263 -123.92 5.77 -0.32
C LYS A 263 -123.32 7.03 -0.94
N GLU A 264 -124.15 7.92 -1.48
CA GLU A 264 -123.74 9.25 -1.90
C GLU A 264 -123.33 10.10 -0.70
N GLU A 265 -124.08 10.06 0.40
CA GLU A 265 -123.77 10.81 1.62
C GLU A 265 -122.50 10.29 2.30
N ALA A 266 -122.29 8.97 2.34
CA ALA A 266 -121.06 8.34 2.77
C ALA A 266 -119.92 8.65 1.80
N GLY A 267 -120.18 8.66 0.49
CA GLY A 267 -119.24 9.08 -0.55
C GLY A 267 -118.80 10.53 -0.39
N MET A 268 -119.73 11.43 -0.07
CA MET A 268 -119.48 12.84 0.22
C MET A 268 -118.71 13.02 1.54
N LYS A 269 -119.11 12.30 2.61
CA LYS A 269 -118.42 12.34 3.91
C LYS A 269 -117.00 11.75 3.84
N THR A 270 -116.79 10.71 3.04
CA THR A 270 -115.48 10.04 2.89
C THR A 270 -114.61 10.61 1.77
N ALA A 271 -115.15 11.47 0.89
CA ALA A 271 -114.39 12.11 -0.18
C ALA A 271 -113.16 12.84 0.36
N LYS A 272 -113.35 13.69 1.38
CA LYS A 272 -112.25 14.41 2.03
C LYS A 272 -111.19 13.48 2.61
N LEU A 273 -111.61 12.41 3.30
CA LEU A 273 -110.69 11.43 3.89
C LEU A 273 -109.93 10.62 2.82
N ARG A 274 -110.55 10.34 1.67
CA ARG A 274 -109.87 9.70 0.53
C ARG A 274 -108.86 10.62 -0.13
N ASP A 275 -109.21 11.89 -0.32
CA ASP A 275 -108.29 12.89 -0.85
C ASP A 275 -107.10 13.10 0.09
N GLU A 276 -107.35 13.18 1.40
CA GLU A 276 -106.29 13.24 2.43
C GLU A 276 -105.40 11.99 2.41
N LYS A 277 -105.99 10.79 2.27
CA LYS A 277 -105.23 9.55 2.13
C LYS A 277 -104.35 9.57 0.89
N GLU A 278 -104.86 9.96 -0.27
CA GLU A 278 -104.05 10.04 -1.49
C GLU A 278 -102.89 11.04 -1.36
N VAL A 279 -103.11 12.17 -0.68
CA VAL A 279 -102.03 13.13 -0.39
C VAL A 279 -100.98 12.52 0.53
N LEU A 280 -101.40 11.80 1.57
CA LEU A 280 -100.49 11.11 2.48
C LEU A 280 -99.72 9.98 1.78
N ASP A 281 -100.37 9.19 0.92
CA ASP A 281 -99.72 8.13 0.15
C ASP A 281 -98.65 8.71 -0.80
N ARG A 282 -98.94 9.83 -1.47
CA ARG A 282 -97.95 10.53 -2.32
C ARG A 282 -96.79 11.08 -1.50
N GLN A 283 -97.07 11.65 -0.32
CA GLN A 283 -96.04 12.16 0.58
C GLN A 283 -95.15 11.02 1.10
N GLN A 284 -95.75 9.91 1.54
CA GLN A 284 -95.02 8.73 1.98
C GLN A 284 -94.12 8.20 0.87
N HIS A 285 -94.61 8.16 -0.37
CA HIS A 285 -93.80 7.70 -1.50
C HIS A 285 -92.59 8.62 -1.76
N ALA A 286 -92.79 9.94 -1.69
CA ALA A 286 -91.71 10.92 -1.81
C ALA A 286 -90.67 10.80 -0.67
N ASP A 287 -91.12 10.54 0.55
CA ASP A 287 -90.24 10.36 1.71
C ASP A 287 -89.42 9.05 1.59
N ILE A 288 -90.01 7.96 1.08
CA ILE A 288 -89.31 6.71 0.79
C ILE A 288 -88.21 6.91 -0.27
N GLU A 289 -88.50 7.63 -1.35
CA GLU A 289 -87.50 7.94 -2.38
C GLU A 289 -86.38 8.83 -1.82
N ALA A 290 -86.72 9.81 -0.99
CA ALA A 290 -85.74 10.64 -0.31
C ALA A 290 -84.85 9.82 0.65
N GLN A 291 -85.42 8.88 1.41
CA GLN A 291 -84.67 7.97 2.26
C GLN A 291 -83.71 7.11 1.44
N LYS A 292 -84.17 6.50 0.35
CA LYS A 292 -83.33 5.68 -0.53
C LYS A 292 -82.14 6.46 -1.09
N ASN A 293 -82.37 7.71 -1.52
CA ASN A 293 -81.29 8.58 -1.97
C ASN A 293 -80.28 8.90 -0.86
N LEU A 294 -80.73 9.07 0.38
CA LEU A 294 -79.84 9.28 1.53
C LEU A 294 -79.05 8.03 1.87
N GLU A 295 -79.66 6.85 1.81
CA GLU A 295 -78.98 5.56 2.01
C GLU A 295 -77.89 5.32 0.95
N GLU A 296 -78.17 5.61 -0.32
CA GLU A 296 -77.17 5.53 -1.39
C GLU A 296 -76.00 6.51 -1.16
N ASN A 297 -76.28 7.74 -0.73
CA ASN A 297 -75.24 8.71 -0.37
C ASN A 297 -74.40 8.24 0.83
N LEU A 298 -75.03 7.66 1.86
CA LEU A 298 -74.32 7.09 3.00
C LEU A 298 -73.41 5.94 2.58
N GLN A 299 -73.88 5.05 1.70
CA GLN A 299 -73.07 3.96 1.16
C GLN A 299 -71.85 4.50 0.40
N GLN A 300 -72.02 5.55 -0.41
CA GLN A 300 -70.92 6.19 -1.12
C GLN A 300 -69.90 6.83 -0.16
N LEU A 301 -70.37 7.51 0.89
CA LEU A 301 -69.50 8.10 1.91
C LEU A 301 -68.72 7.03 2.67
N HIS A 302 -69.36 5.92 3.02
CA HIS A 302 -68.70 4.82 3.73
C HIS A 302 -67.65 4.12 2.85
N ASN A 303 -67.93 3.91 1.56
CA ASN A 303 -66.93 3.41 0.62
C ASN A 303 -65.73 4.36 0.53
N ARG A 304 -65.99 5.68 0.53
CA ARG A 304 -64.93 6.69 0.49
C ARG A 304 -64.10 6.72 1.77
N GLU A 305 -64.73 6.53 2.93
CA GLU A 305 -64.06 6.39 4.22
C GLU A 305 -63.10 5.20 4.21
N ASN A 306 -63.57 4.02 3.80
CA ASN A 306 -62.75 2.81 3.71
C ASN A 306 -61.56 2.96 2.73
N GLU A 307 -61.75 3.67 1.61
CA GLU A 307 -60.65 4.00 0.69
C GLU A 307 -59.58 4.88 1.36
N LEU A 308 -60.02 5.88 2.13
CA LEU A 308 -59.12 6.80 2.83
C LEU A 308 -58.38 6.10 3.95
N GLU A 309 -59.05 5.22 4.72
CA GLU A 309 -58.41 4.39 5.73
C GLU A 309 -57.34 3.47 5.13
N SER A 310 -57.64 2.81 4.01
CA SER A 310 -56.65 1.98 3.31
C SER A 310 -55.44 2.79 2.84
N GLN A 311 -55.65 4.02 2.35
CA GLN A 311 -54.56 4.92 1.96
C GLN A 311 -53.73 5.36 3.16
N GLU A 312 -54.39 5.69 4.28
CA GLU A 312 -53.71 6.06 5.52
C GLU A 312 -52.82 4.91 6.02
N GLU A 313 -53.34 3.68 6.04
CA GLU A 313 -52.60 2.52 6.49
C GLU A 313 -51.39 2.20 5.59
N GLN A 314 -51.54 2.36 4.27
CA GLN A 314 -50.42 2.27 3.34
C GLN A 314 -49.35 3.33 3.61
N MET A 315 -49.75 4.57 3.87
CA MET A 315 -48.83 5.67 4.18
C MET A 315 -48.13 5.47 5.52
N ARG A 316 -48.86 5.02 6.55
CA ARG A 316 -48.29 4.64 7.86
C ARG A 316 -47.26 3.52 7.71
N THR A 317 -47.54 2.52 6.89
CA THR A 317 -46.60 1.41 6.64
C THR A 317 -45.34 1.88 5.91
N ARG A 318 -45.47 2.80 4.94
CA ARG A 318 -44.31 3.43 4.28
C ARG A 318 -43.48 4.25 5.26
N LEU A 319 -44.12 5.05 6.09
CA LEU A 319 -43.45 5.85 7.11
C LEU A 319 -42.64 4.96 8.07
N ARG A 320 -43.23 3.85 8.53
CA ARG A 320 -42.52 2.87 9.38
C ARG A 320 -41.25 2.35 8.72
N LYS A 321 -41.33 1.91 7.45
CA LYS A 321 -40.16 1.42 6.69
C LYS A 321 -39.06 2.49 6.54
N ILE A 322 -39.45 3.75 6.34
CA ILE A 322 -38.50 4.87 6.24
C ILE A 322 -37.83 5.11 7.61
N LEU A 323 -38.59 5.07 8.71
CA LEU A 323 -38.02 5.21 10.05
C LEU A 323 -37.06 4.06 10.39
N ASP A 324 -37.43 2.82 10.09
CA ASP A 324 -36.59 1.64 10.34
C ASP A 324 -35.28 1.69 9.53
N SER A 325 -35.35 2.08 8.25
CA SER A 325 -34.15 2.26 7.42
C SER A 325 -33.29 3.43 7.89
N SER A 326 -33.89 4.55 8.28
CA SER A 326 -33.15 5.68 8.85
C SER A 326 -32.47 5.32 10.16
N ALA A 327 -33.06 4.47 11.00
CA ALA A 327 -32.44 3.98 12.22
C ALA A 327 -31.22 3.11 11.90
N ARG A 328 -31.37 2.12 11.01
CA ARG A 328 -30.24 1.28 10.54
C ARG A 328 -29.10 2.10 9.98
N HIS A 329 -29.39 3.08 9.14
CA HIS A 329 -28.35 3.96 8.59
C HIS A 329 -27.65 4.82 9.64
N LYS A 330 -28.32 5.18 10.76
CA LYS A 330 -27.65 5.86 11.87
C LYS A 330 -26.70 4.93 12.62
N ASP A 331 -27.09 3.68 12.82
CA ASP A 331 -26.26 2.66 13.46
C ASP A 331 -25.03 2.34 12.60
N ASP A 332 -25.23 2.08 11.29
CA ASP A 332 -24.15 1.87 10.33
C ASP A 332 -23.16 3.04 10.32
N LEU A 333 -23.67 4.28 10.36
CA LEU A 333 -22.84 5.49 10.39
C LEU A 333 -22.06 5.62 11.70
N ALA A 334 -22.63 5.19 12.83
CA ALA A 334 -21.93 5.16 14.10
C ALA A 334 -20.78 4.13 14.10
N ASP A 335 -21.00 2.95 13.52
CA ASP A 335 -19.98 1.92 13.43
C ASP A 335 -18.87 2.30 12.44
N LEU A 336 -19.22 2.85 11.28
CA LEU A 336 -18.24 3.35 10.31
C LEU A 336 -17.37 4.48 10.90
N LYS A 337 -17.94 5.32 11.78
CA LYS A 337 -17.18 6.34 12.51
C LYS A 337 -16.19 5.73 13.51
N LYS A 338 -16.58 4.66 14.21
CA LYS A 338 -15.66 3.93 15.11
C LYS A 338 -14.51 3.32 14.30
N ASP A 339 -14.81 2.66 13.20
CA ASP A 339 -13.79 2.05 12.33
C ASP A 339 -12.82 3.10 11.80
N LEU A 340 -13.33 4.25 11.34
CA LEU A 340 -12.51 5.37 10.90
C LEU A 340 -11.58 5.89 12.02
N HIS A 341 -12.05 5.93 13.26
CA HIS A 341 -11.20 6.31 14.39
C HIS A 341 -10.09 5.28 14.63
N THR A 342 -10.43 3.98 14.65
CA THR A 342 -9.43 2.92 14.84
C THR A 342 -8.38 2.90 13.72
N MET A 343 -8.78 3.15 12.47
CA MET A 343 -7.85 3.22 11.34
C MET A 343 -6.95 4.45 11.42
N LYS A 344 -7.46 5.59 11.88
CA LYS A 344 -6.65 6.79 12.15
C LYS A 344 -5.63 6.55 13.27
N ASP A 345 -6.03 5.88 14.34
CA ASP A 345 -5.11 5.55 15.44
C ASP A 345 -4.01 4.58 14.98
N LYS A 346 -4.37 3.52 14.26
CA LYS A 346 -3.39 2.61 13.63
C LYS A 346 -2.44 3.35 12.70
N HIS A 347 -2.95 4.26 11.87
CA HIS A 347 -2.12 5.07 10.98
C HIS A 347 -1.17 6.00 11.76
N ARG A 348 -1.63 6.58 12.88
CA ARG A 348 -0.78 7.39 13.76
C ARG A 348 0.34 6.54 14.37
N ASP A 349 0.03 5.33 14.82
CA ASP A 349 1.01 4.43 15.43
C ASP A 349 2.05 3.94 14.40
N VAL A 350 1.61 3.56 13.20
CA VAL A 350 2.51 3.19 12.10
C VAL A 350 3.40 4.37 11.70
N ARG A 351 2.84 5.58 11.60
CA ARG A 351 3.64 6.79 11.30
C ARG A 351 4.67 7.06 12.39
N SER A 352 4.30 6.94 13.67
CA SER A 352 5.24 7.09 14.79
C SER A 352 6.38 6.08 14.73
N LYS A 353 6.06 4.80 14.46
CA LYS A 353 7.06 3.74 14.25
C LYS A 353 7.99 4.04 13.07
N TYR A 354 7.44 4.53 11.96
CA TYR A 354 8.23 4.91 10.79
C TYR A 354 9.21 6.04 11.10
N GLU A 355 8.77 7.11 11.76
CA GLU A 355 9.65 8.23 12.16
C GLU A 355 10.74 7.76 13.13
N ASN A 356 10.41 6.89 14.09
CA ASN A 356 11.40 6.32 15.02
C ASN A 356 12.42 5.43 14.30
N LEU A 357 12.01 4.63 13.31
CA LEU A 357 12.94 3.83 12.51
C LEU A 357 13.83 4.73 11.66
N LYS A 358 13.26 5.79 11.07
CA LYS A 358 13.99 6.76 10.26
C LYS A 358 15.04 7.51 11.08
N SER A 359 14.71 7.95 12.30
CA SER A 359 15.69 8.57 13.19
C SER A 359 16.81 7.59 13.56
N ARG A 360 16.46 6.33 13.85
CA ARG A 360 17.44 5.28 14.17
C ARG A 360 18.38 4.97 13.02
N ILE A 361 17.89 4.95 11.78
CA ILE A 361 18.72 4.83 10.59
C ILE A 361 19.68 6.01 10.51
N GLY A 362 19.21 7.25 10.72
CA GLY A 362 20.06 8.44 10.73
C GLY A 362 21.15 8.41 11.80
N GLU A 363 20.84 7.90 13.00
CA GLU A 363 21.83 7.67 14.06
C GLU A 363 22.91 6.66 13.65
N ILE A 364 22.52 5.52 13.09
CA ILE A 364 23.45 4.48 12.63
C ILE A 364 24.32 5.01 11.49
N GLU A 365 23.76 5.77 10.56
CA GLU A 365 24.51 6.40 9.47
C GLU A 365 25.55 7.41 10.00
N ASN A 366 25.20 8.21 11.03
CA ASN A 366 26.14 9.11 11.69
C ASN A 366 27.29 8.32 12.35
N GLN A 367 26.96 7.28 13.11
CA GLN A 367 27.96 6.41 13.75
C GLN A 367 28.88 5.77 12.71
N LEU A 368 28.33 5.32 11.57
CA LEU A 368 29.13 4.75 10.50
C LEU A 368 30.06 5.79 9.87
N ARG A 369 29.61 7.06 9.75
CA ARG A 369 30.47 8.16 9.26
C ARG A 369 31.61 8.45 10.23
N GLU A 370 31.34 8.53 11.53
CA GLU A 370 32.34 8.74 12.57
C GLU A 370 33.38 7.61 12.58
N LEU A 371 32.95 6.35 12.62
CA LEU A 371 33.86 5.20 12.59
C LEU A 371 34.70 5.12 11.31
N LYS A 372 34.14 5.55 10.16
CA LYS A 372 34.91 5.66 8.92
C LYS A 372 35.98 6.75 9.03
N ALA A 373 35.65 7.92 9.57
CA ALA A 373 36.61 8.99 9.80
C ALA A 373 37.73 8.53 10.73
N ASP A 374 37.39 7.91 11.86
CA ASP A 374 38.35 7.34 12.82
C ASP A 374 39.27 6.30 12.15
N ARG A 375 38.71 5.43 11.30
CA ARG A 375 39.49 4.45 10.55
C ARG A 375 40.50 5.12 9.61
N TYR A 376 40.08 6.15 8.87
CA TYR A 376 40.98 6.88 7.95
C TYR A 376 42.08 7.62 8.72
N GLU A 377 41.76 8.24 9.85
CA GLU A 377 42.75 8.90 10.71
C GLU A 377 43.75 7.89 11.28
N ASN A 378 43.27 6.76 11.80
CA ASN A 378 44.12 5.67 12.30
C ASN A 378 45.01 5.07 11.21
N GLU A 379 44.49 4.85 10.00
CA GLU A 379 45.28 4.32 8.88
C GLU A 379 46.35 5.33 8.44
N ARG A 380 46.02 6.62 8.40
CA ARG A 380 46.98 7.69 8.10
C ARG A 380 48.08 7.76 9.15
N ASP A 381 47.72 7.72 10.44
CA ASP A 381 48.68 7.75 11.54
C ASP A 381 49.59 6.51 11.56
N ALA A 382 49.05 5.33 11.27
CA ALA A 382 49.83 4.10 11.15
C ALA A 382 50.86 4.17 10.01
N LYS A 383 50.45 4.65 8.82
CA LYS A 383 51.38 4.85 7.68
C LYS A 383 52.46 5.88 8.00
N LEU A 384 52.10 6.98 8.64
CA LEU A 384 53.05 8.00 9.06
C LEU A 384 54.06 7.45 10.08
N SER A 385 53.58 6.70 11.08
CA SER A 385 54.43 6.02 12.06
C SER A 385 55.45 5.09 11.40
N GLN A 386 55.00 4.26 10.45
CA GLN A 386 55.86 3.34 9.69
C GLN A 386 56.90 4.08 8.84
N ALA A 387 56.50 5.18 8.19
CA ALA A 387 57.42 6.02 7.41
C ALA A 387 58.51 6.63 8.30
N VAL A 388 58.14 7.16 9.47
CA VAL A 388 59.09 7.72 10.43
C VAL A 388 60.03 6.65 10.98
N GLU A 389 59.53 5.46 11.28
CA GLU A 389 60.38 4.35 11.74
C GLU A 389 61.40 3.93 10.67
N THR A 390 61.00 3.96 9.39
CA THR A 390 61.91 3.71 8.26
C THR A 390 62.98 4.80 8.15
N LEU A 391 62.61 6.08 8.30
CA LEU A 391 63.56 7.21 8.30
C LEU A 391 64.57 7.11 9.45
N LYS A 392 64.14 6.69 10.65
CA LYS A 392 65.04 6.42 11.79
C LYS A 392 66.09 5.35 11.50
N ARG A 393 65.74 4.32 10.71
CA ARG A 393 66.66 3.24 10.34
C ARG A 393 67.68 3.68 9.30
N LEU A 394 67.27 4.53 8.36
CA LEU A 394 68.11 5.02 7.26
C LEU A 394 69.06 6.14 7.69
N PHE A 395 68.61 7.01 8.61
CA PHE A 395 69.36 8.19 9.04
C PHE A 395 69.46 8.25 10.57
N GLN A 396 70.68 8.18 11.11
CA GLN A 396 70.93 8.20 12.56
C GLN A 396 70.59 9.54 13.24
N GLY A 397 70.37 10.61 12.47
CA GLY A 397 70.00 11.94 12.95
C GLY A 397 68.49 12.21 13.06
N VAL A 398 67.62 11.21 12.85
CA VAL A 398 66.16 11.34 12.99
C VAL A 398 65.72 10.87 14.37
N HIS A 399 65.22 11.79 15.21
CA HIS A 399 64.82 11.49 16.58
C HIS A 399 63.38 10.93 16.69
N GLY A 400 62.50 11.28 15.76
CA GLY A 400 61.12 10.78 15.67
C GLY A 400 60.07 11.87 15.66
N ARG A 401 58.79 11.51 15.86
CA ARG A 401 57.70 12.49 15.87
C ARG A 401 57.65 13.27 17.18
N MET A 402 57.12 14.48 17.12
CA MET A 402 56.90 15.32 18.31
C MET A 402 56.00 14.63 19.34
N THR A 403 54.95 13.92 18.91
CA THR A 403 54.07 13.11 19.78
C THR A 403 54.83 12.05 20.60
N ASP A 404 55.88 11.47 20.03
CA ASP A 404 56.67 10.42 20.68
C ASP A 404 57.74 11.00 21.62
N LEU A 405 58.22 12.21 21.33
CA LEU A 405 59.32 12.88 22.04
C LEU A 405 58.84 13.78 23.20
N CYS A 406 57.64 14.36 23.10
CA CYS A 406 57.09 15.26 24.10
C CYS A 406 55.94 14.60 24.87
N ARG A 407 56.20 14.14 26.10
CA ARG A 407 55.16 13.68 27.04
C ARG A 407 55.16 14.57 28.28
N PRO A 408 54.09 15.36 28.54
CA PRO A 408 54.05 16.20 29.73
C PRO A 408 54.00 15.33 31.00
N LEU A 409 54.61 15.80 32.08
CA LEU A 409 54.75 15.03 33.34
C LEU A 409 53.40 14.64 33.96
N GLN A 410 52.33 15.40 33.71
CA GLN A 410 51.00 15.12 34.22
C GLN A 410 50.02 14.94 33.07
N LYS A 411 49.33 13.79 33.04
CA LYS A 411 48.38 13.40 31.97
C LYS A 411 47.27 14.42 31.72
N LYS A 412 46.89 15.22 32.72
CA LYS A 412 45.87 16.28 32.58
C LYS A 412 46.24 17.38 31.58
N TYR A 413 47.53 17.55 31.26
CA TYR A 413 47.98 18.56 30.29
C TYR A 413 48.12 18.01 28.86
N ASN A 414 47.90 16.71 28.62
CA ASN A 414 48.01 16.12 27.28
C ASN A 414 47.13 16.85 26.26
N LEU A 415 45.86 17.09 26.59
CA LEU A 415 44.93 17.79 25.70
C LEU A 415 45.40 19.21 25.39
N ALA A 416 45.87 19.94 26.40
CA ALA A 416 46.37 21.30 26.23
C ALA A 416 47.62 21.35 25.34
N VAL A 417 48.54 20.39 25.49
CA VAL A 417 49.75 20.28 24.66
C VAL A 417 49.39 19.93 23.21
N THR A 418 48.50 18.96 22.98
CA THR A 418 48.04 18.60 21.63
C THR A 418 47.36 19.78 20.93
N VAL A 419 46.51 20.54 21.63
CA VAL A 419 45.83 21.72 21.07
C VAL A 419 46.81 22.86 20.79
N ALA A 420 47.78 23.11 21.69
CA ALA A 420 48.77 24.17 21.52
C ALA A 420 49.76 23.90 20.37
N MET A 421 50.20 22.65 20.21
CA MET A 421 51.12 22.23 19.15
C MET A 421 50.41 21.99 17.81
N GLY A 422 49.11 21.65 17.83
CA GLY A 422 48.27 21.52 16.65
C GLY A 422 48.90 20.64 15.56
N LYS A 423 49.10 21.22 14.37
CA LYS A 423 49.69 20.51 13.21
C LYS A 423 51.14 20.07 13.41
N PHE A 424 51.85 20.62 14.39
CA PHE A 424 53.25 20.29 14.67
C PHE A 424 53.41 19.05 15.57
N MET A 425 52.33 18.49 16.11
CA MET A 425 52.39 17.21 16.84
C MET A 425 52.85 16.05 15.93
N ASP A 426 52.50 16.11 14.65
CA ASP A 426 52.90 15.11 13.65
C ASP A 426 54.25 15.44 12.99
N ALA A 427 54.92 16.53 13.39
CA ALA A 427 56.20 16.93 12.82
C ALA A 427 57.31 15.95 13.24
N VAL A 428 58.24 15.69 12.32
CA VAL A 428 59.40 14.83 12.53
C VAL A 428 60.59 15.68 12.95
N VAL A 429 61.18 15.36 14.10
CA VAL A 429 62.33 16.05 14.68
C VAL A 429 63.62 15.41 14.18
N VAL A 430 64.50 16.23 13.61
CA VAL A 430 65.82 15.86 13.07
C VAL A 430 66.91 16.69 13.76
N GLN A 431 68.12 16.16 13.81
CA GLN A 431 69.26 16.77 14.51
C GLN A 431 69.81 18.02 13.81
N ASP A 432 69.82 18.02 12.47
CA ASP A 432 70.41 19.07 11.64
C ASP A 432 69.62 19.29 10.33
N GLU A 433 69.73 20.49 9.76
CA GLU A 433 68.99 20.88 8.55
C GLU A 433 69.38 20.03 7.33
N HIS A 434 70.63 19.57 7.27
CA HIS A 434 71.13 18.74 6.17
C HIS A 434 70.45 17.36 6.18
N THR A 435 70.36 16.70 7.34
CA THR A 435 69.62 15.45 7.55
C THR A 435 68.15 15.61 7.19
N GLY A 436 67.52 16.74 7.53
CA GLY A 436 66.14 17.04 7.12
C GLY A 436 65.95 17.10 5.59
N LYS A 437 66.88 17.75 4.87
CA LYS A 437 66.85 17.83 3.39
C LYS A 437 67.07 16.48 2.73
N GLU A 438 67.96 15.64 3.26
CA GLU A 438 68.19 14.28 2.75
C GLU A 438 66.98 13.36 2.99
N CYS A 439 66.29 13.49 4.13
CA CYS A 439 65.04 12.76 4.40
C CYS A 439 63.93 13.10 3.38
N ILE A 440 63.84 14.36 2.95
CA ILE A 440 62.87 14.80 1.93
C ILE A 440 63.22 14.25 0.55
N LYS A 441 64.52 14.22 0.18
CA LYS A 441 64.96 13.70 -1.13
C LYS A 441 64.68 12.21 -1.32
N VAL A 442 64.77 11.42 -0.25
CA VAL A 442 64.55 9.96 -0.29
C VAL A 442 63.05 9.60 -0.28
N HIS A 443 62.15 10.53 0.05
CA HIS A 443 60.71 10.26 0.20
C HIS A 443 59.83 11.13 -0.70
N ILE A 444 59.36 10.59 -1.81
CA ILE A 444 58.19 11.08 -2.56
C ILE A 444 57.18 9.93 -2.49
N PRO A 445 56.06 10.00 -1.74
CA PRO A 445 55.05 11.05 -1.88
C PRO A 445 54.18 11.33 -0.61
N VAL A 446 54.54 12.25 0.29
CA VAL A 446 53.58 12.92 1.22
C VAL A 446 54.17 14.30 1.58
N PRO A 447 53.40 15.40 1.61
CA PRO A 447 53.92 16.68 2.09
C PRO A 447 54.08 16.62 3.62
N LEU A 448 55.31 16.36 4.06
CA LEU A 448 55.70 16.49 5.47
C LEU A 448 56.17 17.93 5.70
N LEU A 449 55.50 18.63 6.62
CA LEU A 449 55.96 19.93 7.12
C LEU A 449 57.05 19.69 8.17
N PHE A 450 58.29 20.05 7.85
CA PHE A 450 59.39 20.03 8.80
C PHE A 450 59.53 21.40 9.45
N GLY A 451 59.43 21.46 10.77
CA GLY A 451 59.79 22.65 11.56
C GLY A 451 61.21 22.48 12.10
N CYS A 452 62.09 23.43 11.81
CA CYS A 452 63.27 23.68 12.64
C CYS A 452 62.87 24.67 13.75
N PRO A 453 63.46 24.58 14.96
CA PRO A 453 63.20 25.52 16.05
C PRO A 453 63.51 26.97 15.67
#